data_AF-A0A6M3JMY1-F1
#
_entry.id   AF-A0A6M3JMY1-F1
#
_cell.length_a   1.000
_cell.length_b   1.000
_cell.length_c   1.000
_cell.angle_alpha   90.00
_cell.angle_beta   90.00
_cell.angle_gamma   90.00
#
_symmetry.space_group_name_H-M   'P 1'
#
loop_
_entity.id
_entity.type
_entity.pdbx_description
1 polymer ?
#
loop_
_entity_poly.entity_id
_entity_poly.type
_entity_poly.pdbx_seq_one_letter_code
_entity_poly.pdbx_strand_id
1 'polypeptide(L)'
;MPQFLFIVEVPPSEAVSSSPGYPYDWIEFANAATEILKPFSGTRKLQLNAWLLTAENSWPAMVELSALSIRHKLSYSVLLLERVIDLSSN
;
A
#
# COMPACT_ATOMS: atom_id res chain seq x y z
N MET A 1 -17.78 8.01 -2.43
CA MET A 1 -17.83 6.72 -1.70
C MET A 1 -16.71 6.69 -0.68
N PRO A 2 -16.88 5.98 0.44
CA PRO A 2 -15.81 5.78 1.41
C PRO A 2 -14.61 5.06 0.79
N GLN A 3 -13.41 5.37 1.27
CA GLN A 3 -12.15 4.78 0.80
C GLN A 3 -11.30 4.32 1.97
N PHE A 4 -10.53 3.25 1.78
CA PHE A 4 -9.46 2.88 2.70
C PHE A 4 -8.14 3.42 2.18
N LEU A 5 -7.40 4.09 3.04
CA LEU A 5 -6.00 4.43 2.81
C LEU A 5 -5.13 3.46 3.60
N PHE A 6 -4.46 2.58 2.88
CA PHE A 6 -3.50 1.61 3.42
C PHE A 6 -2.09 2.16 3.29
N ILE A 7 -1.40 2.35 4.40
CA ILE A 7 -0.06 2.93 4.48
C ILE A 7 0.86 1.92 5.16
N VAL A 8 2.03 1.66 4.59
CA VAL A 8 3.06 0.80 5.19
C VAL A 8 4.30 1.62 5.48
N GLU A 9 4.98 1.34 6.58
CA GLU A 9 6.25 1.98 6.88
C GLU A 9 7.34 1.47 5.90
N VAL A 10 8.03 2.41 5.25
CA VAL A 10 9.14 2.06 4.35
C VAL A 10 10.41 1.97 5.20
N PRO A 11 11.13 0.84 5.17
CA PRO A 11 12.41 0.75 5.85
C PRO A 11 13.42 1.73 5.23
N PRO A 12 14.40 2.20 6.00
CA PRO A 12 15.42 3.11 5.49
C PRO A 12 16.14 2.48 4.30
N SER A 13 16.37 3.29 3.26
CA SER A 13 17.16 2.86 2.11
C SER A 13 18.62 2.67 2.52
N GLU A 14 19.29 1.65 1.97
CA GLU A 14 20.71 1.42 2.20
C GLU A 14 21.55 2.60 1.73
N ALA A 15 22.39 3.13 2.62
CA ALA A 15 23.14 4.38 2.44
C ALA A 15 24.27 4.30 1.39
N VAL A 16 24.47 3.15 0.75
CA VAL A 16 25.68 2.83 -0.04
C VAL A 16 25.49 2.91 -1.56
N SER A 17 24.35 3.40 -2.05
CA SER A 17 24.03 3.41 -3.48
C SER A 17 23.51 4.76 -3.95
N SER A 18 23.89 5.17 -5.16
CA SER A 18 23.36 6.34 -5.88
C SER A 18 21.87 6.20 -6.25
N SER A 19 21.30 5.02 -6.03
CA SER A 19 19.87 4.73 -6.10
C SER A 19 19.40 4.14 -4.76
N PRO A 20 18.22 4.51 -4.23
CA PRO A 20 17.72 3.94 -2.98
C PRO A 20 17.55 2.42 -3.12
N GLY A 21 18.42 1.67 -2.45
CA GLY A 21 18.27 0.22 -2.29
C GLY A 21 17.41 -0.06 -1.07
N TYR A 22 16.38 -0.88 -1.22
CA TYR A 22 15.52 -1.29 -0.10
C TYR A 22 15.85 -2.72 0.32
N PRO A 23 15.65 -3.07 1.61
CA PRO A 23 15.74 -4.45 2.07
C PRO A 23 14.87 -5.38 1.22
N TYR A 24 15.34 -6.62 1.05
CA TYR A 24 14.64 -7.64 0.27
C TYR A 24 13.18 -7.81 0.68
N ASP A 25 12.89 -7.84 1.99
CA ASP A 25 11.54 -7.98 2.54
C ASP A 25 10.59 -6.87 2.06
N TRP A 26 11.09 -5.64 1.88
CA TRP A 26 10.30 -4.53 1.34
C TRP A 26 9.98 -4.73 -0.14
N ILE A 27 10.96 -5.17 -0.93
CA ILE A 27 10.80 -5.39 -2.36
C ILE A 27 9.78 -6.52 -2.59
N GLU A 28 9.89 -7.61 -1.84
CA GLU A 28 8.95 -8.73 -1.91
C GLU A 28 7.54 -8.29 -1.52
N PHE A 29 7.42 -7.54 -0.41
CA PHE A 29 6.15 -6.95 0.02
C PHE A 29 5.52 -6.07 -1.08
N ALA A 30 6.28 -5.14 -1.66
CA ALA A 30 5.78 -4.18 -2.65
C ALA A 30 5.30 -4.88 -3.94
N ASN A 31 6.00 -5.93 -4.37
CA ASN A 31 5.61 -6.75 -5.51
C ASN A 31 4.34 -7.55 -5.22
N ALA A 32 4.28 -8.23 -4.08
CA ALA A 32 3.11 -9.01 -3.68
C ALA A 32 1.87 -8.12 -3.46
N ALA A 33 2.03 -6.94 -2.86
CA ALA A 33 0.95 -5.96 -2.69
C ALA A 33 0.39 -5.51 -4.05
N THR A 34 1.25 -5.34 -5.06
CA THR A 34 0.81 -4.97 -6.42
C THR A 34 -0.03 -6.07 -7.05
N GLU A 35 0.36 -7.34 -6.90
CA GLU A 35 -0.42 -8.47 -7.42
C GLU A 35 -1.75 -8.68 -6.68
N ILE A 36 -1.77 -8.51 -5.35
CA ILE A 36 -3.01 -8.56 -4.55
C ILE A 36 -4.02 -7.51 -5.04
N LEU A 37 -3.55 -6.31 -5.39
CA LEU A 37 -4.41 -5.17 -5.72
C LEU A 37 -4.83 -5.11 -7.20
N LYS A 38 -4.11 -5.80 -8.08
CA LYS A 38 -4.38 -5.86 -9.53
C LYS A 38 -5.83 -6.23 -9.91
N PRO A 39 -6.53 -7.17 -9.25
CA PRO A 39 -7.93 -7.48 -9.58
C PRO A 39 -8.95 -6.45 -9.06
N PHE A 40 -8.56 -5.50 -8.20
CA PHE A 40 -9.49 -4.55 -7.58
C PHE A 40 -9.52 -3.22 -8.35
N SER A 41 -10.53 -3.04 -9.21
CA SER A 41 -10.69 -1.91 -10.15
C SER A 41 -10.90 -0.52 -9.51
N GLY A 42 -10.95 -0.42 -8.18
CA GLY A 42 -11.03 0.84 -7.41
C GLY A 42 -9.76 1.19 -6.64
N THR A 43 -8.63 0.58 -7.00
CA THR A 43 -7.36 0.79 -6.30
C THR A 43 -6.45 1.79 -7.02
N ARG A 44 -5.86 2.71 -6.27
CA ARG A 44 -4.84 3.65 -6.76
C ARG A 44 -3.64 3.65 -5.83
N LYS A 45 -2.44 3.44 -6.37
CA LYS A 45 -1.19 3.68 -5.65
C LYS A 45 -0.93 5.18 -5.58
N LEU A 46 -0.81 5.74 -4.38
CA LEU A 46 -0.55 7.17 -4.16
C LEU A 46 0.95 7.45 -4.02
N GLN A 47 1.65 6.58 -3.32
CA GLN A 47 3.09 6.63 -3.11
C GLN A 47 3.67 5.21 -3.08
N LEU A 48 4.98 5.08 -2.93
CA LEU A 48 5.69 3.81 -2.84
C LEU A 48 5.04 2.82 -1.86
N ASN A 49 4.48 3.35 -0.77
CA ASN A 49 3.98 2.64 0.40
C ASN A 49 2.53 2.93 0.76
N ALA A 50 1.81 3.63 -0.11
CA ALA A 50 0.45 4.09 0.17
C ALA A 50 -0.48 3.73 -0.99
N TRP A 51 -1.59 3.07 -0.65
CA TRP A 51 -2.64 2.67 -1.59
C TRP A 51 -3.99 3.16 -1.10
N LEU A 52 -4.76 3.69 -2.03
CA LEU A 52 -6.14 4.09 -1.84
C LEU A 52 -7.04 3.05 -2.48
N LEU A 53 -7.97 2.49 -1.72
CA LEU A 53 -8.90 1.46 -2.16
C LEU A 53 -10.33 1.96 -1.97
N THR A 54 -11.22 1.74 -2.93
CA THR A 54 -12.65 1.94 -2.69
C THR A 54 -13.12 1.00 -1.58
N ALA A 55 -13.88 1.48 -0.60
CA ALA A 55 -14.32 0.62 0.51
C ALA A 55 -15.26 -0.51 0.02
N GLU A 56 -16.00 -0.25 -1.05
CA GLU A 56 -16.81 -1.26 -1.71
C GLU A 56 -15.90 -2.36 -2.30
N ASN A 57 -16.13 -3.60 -1.84
CA ASN A 57 -15.47 -4.82 -2.30
C ASN A 57 -13.96 -4.94 -2.04
N SER A 58 -13.29 -3.96 -1.44
CA SER A 58 -11.84 -4.05 -1.16
C SER A 58 -11.49 -4.63 0.21
N TRP A 59 -12.48 -5.03 1.02
CA TRP A 59 -12.22 -5.64 2.33
C TRP A 59 -11.30 -6.89 2.25
N PRO A 60 -11.48 -7.83 1.30
CA PRO A 60 -10.55 -8.95 1.15
C PRO A 60 -9.12 -8.51 0.86
N ALA A 61 -8.94 -7.54 -0.04
CA ALA A 61 -7.63 -6.97 -0.37
C ALA A 61 -6.96 -6.36 0.87
N MET A 62 -7.74 -5.63 1.68
CA MET A 62 -7.25 -5.02 2.93
C MET A 62 -6.78 -6.07 3.94
N VAL A 63 -7.51 -7.17 4.09
CA VAL A 63 -7.12 -8.28 4.97
C VAL A 63 -5.83 -8.94 4.46
N GLU A 64 -5.72 -9.18 3.16
CA GLU A 64 -4.52 -9.78 2.56
C GLU A 64 -3.29 -8.87 2.70
N LEU A 65 -3.43 -7.58 2.42
CA LEU A 65 -2.35 -6.60 2.62
C LEU A 65 -1.91 -6.51 4.09
N SER A 66 -2.85 -6.59 5.02
CA SER A 66 -2.56 -6.59 6.46
C SER A 66 -1.79 -7.85 6.86
N ALA A 67 -2.22 -9.03 6.38
CA ALA A 67 -1.53 -10.29 6.62
C ALA A 67 -0.13 -10.32 5.99
N LEU A 68 0.01 -9.75 4.79
CA LEU A 68 1.29 -9.61 4.10
C LEU A 68 2.23 -8.70 4.89
N SER A 69 1.75 -7.56 5.38
CA SER A 69 2.55 -6.63 6.21
C SER A 69 3.05 -7.32 7.49
N ILE A 70 2.19 -8.09 8.15
CA ILE A 70 2.56 -8.89 9.34
C ILE A 70 3.64 -9.93 9.00
N ARG A 71 3.51 -10.64 7.88
CA ARG A 71 4.49 -11.65 7.43
C ARG A 71 5.88 -11.03 7.24
N HIS A 72 5.94 -9.86 6.63
CA HIS A 72 7.20 -9.13 6.40
C HIS A 72 7.64 -8.26 7.59
N LYS A 73 6.93 -8.31 8.73
CA LYS A 73 7.20 -7.51 9.93
C LYS A 73 7.24 -6.00 9.64
N LEU A 74 6.39 -5.54 8.72
CA LEU A 74 6.26 -4.13 8.36
C LEU A 74 5.08 -3.52 9.14
N SER A 75 5.34 -2.39 9.82
CA SER A 75 4.28 -1.59 10.42
C SER A 75 3.35 -1.07 9.34
N TYR A 76 2.05 -1.08 9.58
CA TYR A 76 1.06 -0.53 8.66
C TYR A 76 -0.05 0.20 9.41
N SER A 77 -0.77 1.04 8.68
CA SER A 77 -1.92 1.80 9.16
C SER A 77 -3.02 1.77 8.12
N VAL A 78 -4.25 1.68 8.59
CA VAL A 78 -5.46 1.72 7.77
C VAL A 78 -6.32 2.87 8.23
N LEU A 79 -6.64 3.77 7.32
CA LEU A 79 -7.52 4.90 7.58
C LEU A 79 -8.78 4.75 6.72
N LEU A 80 -9.96 4.87 7.35
CA LEU A 80 -11.22 5.01 6.63
C LEU A 80 -11.47 6.48 6.34
N LEU A 81 -11.64 6.81 5.06
CA LEU A 81 -11.90 8.15 4.57
C LEU A 81 -13.38 8.26 4.16
N GLU A 82 -14.14 9.15 4.80
CA GLU A 82 -15.57 9.34 4.52
C GLU A 82 -15.85 10.13 3.23
N ARG A 83 -14.85 10.84 2.70
CA ARG A 83 -14.94 11.60 1.45
C ARG A 83 -13.87 11.15 0.46
N VAL A 84 -14.21 11.21 -0.83
CA VAL A 84 -13.28 10.91 -1.91
C VAL A 84 -12.19 11.98 -1.93
N ILE A 85 -10.93 11.56 -1.89
CA ILE A 85 -9.82 12.46 -2.20
C ILE A 85 -9.67 12.48 -3.72
N ASP A 86 -10.16 13.55 -4.35
CA ASP A 86 -9.92 13.79 -5.76
C ASP A 86 -8.49 14.35 -5.94
N LEU A 87 -7.59 13.52 -6.44
CA LEU A 87 -6.19 13.87 -6.71
C LEU A 87 -5.96 14.24 -8.18
N SER A 88 -6.99 14.72 -8.87
CA SER A 88 -6.91 15.16 -10.28
C SER A 88 -6.34 16.57 -10.47
N SER A 89 -5.91 17.24 -9.40
CA SER A 89 -5.24 18.55 -9.47
C SER A 89 -3.72 18.38 -9.42
N ASN A 90 -3.10 18.12 -10.57
CA ASN A 90 -1.72 18.51 -10.90
C ASN A 90 -1.48 18.36 -12.40
#